data_AF-A0A1Q8QF24-F1
#
_entry.id   AF-A0A1Q8QF24-F1
#
_cell.length_a   1.000
_cell.length_b   1.000
_cell.length_c   1.000
_cell.angle_alpha   90.00
_cell.angle_beta   90.00
_cell.angle_gamma   90.00
#
_symmetry.space_group_name_H-M   'P 1'
#
loop_
_entity.id
_entity.type
_entity.pdbx_description
1 polymer ?
#
loop_
_entity_poly.entity_id
_entity_poly.type
_entity_poly.pdbx_seq_one_letter_code
_entity_poly.pdbx_strand_id
1 'polypeptide(L)'
;MRSKNDLVFMNFLIKCTARKSQRSHSIGAIIINVAIISSSSVFSTAQMIIHHCAELIQLVEGQPELKETPVMQTIDRFLNEQATFNEQQNQWIAKGDREISSNSLQSAHDTDATYRNKGGKKHVGYALNLTETCADDNPVQVVTHFDVAPNMTSDVEMLNQSLPTIAGQRIKDLYTDGGYYSPDVVKRQKIMELQCILQI
;
A
#
# COMPACT_ATOMS: atom_id res chain seq x y z
N MET A 1 -21.10 -6.46 15.24
CA MET A 1 -20.91 -7.03 13.88
C MET A 1 -19.48 -6.74 13.47
N ARG A 2 -18.58 -7.74 13.50
CA ARG A 2 -17.21 -7.60 12.99
C ARG A 2 -17.27 -7.58 11.47
N SER A 3 -16.57 -6.64 10.84
CA SER A 3 -16.58 -6.49 9.38
C SER A 3 -15.96 -7.73 8.73
N LYS A 4 -16.34 -8.05 7.48
CA LYS A 4 -15.70 -9.16 6.73
C LYS A 4 -14.18 -8.98 6.62
N ASN A 5 -13.66 -7.76 6.74
CA ASN A 5 -12.22 -7.47 6.71
C ASN A 5 -11.53 -7.87 8.03
N ASP A 6 -12.20 -7.71 9.16
CA ASP A 6 -11.67 -8.09 10.49
C ASP A 6 -11.48 -9.62 10.58
N LEU A 7 -12.38 -10.38 9.94
CA LEU A 7 -12.32 -11.84 9.91
C LEU A 7 -11.17 -12.37 9.04
N VAL A 8 -10.83 -11.66 7.96
CA VAL A 8 -9.70 -12.01 7.08
C VAL A 8 -8.37 -11.72 7.79
N PHE A 9 -8.27 -10.57 8.47
CA PHE A 9 -7.09 -10.17 9.24
C PHE A 9 -6.79 -11.16 10.39
N MET A 10 -7.82 -11.52 11.16
CA MET A 10 -7.68 -12.50 12.25
C MET A 10 -7.32 -13.90 11.73
N ASN A 11 -7.92 -14.38 10.65
CA ASN A 11 -7.57 -15.70 10.08
C ASN A 11 -6.15 -15.75 9.48
N PHE A 12 -5.64 -14.64 8.95
CA PHE A 12 -4.27 -14.56 8.44
C PHE A 12 -3.25 -14.57 9.59
N LEU A 13 -3.47 -13.73 10.61
CA LEU A 13 -2.67 -13.72 11.84
C LEU A 13 -2.65 -15.09 12.53
N ILE A 14 -3.79 -15.78 12.60
CA ILE A 14 -3.90 -17.13 13.20
C ILE A 14 -3.10 -18.15 12.37
N LYS A 15 -3.12 -18.10 11.04
CA LYS A 15 -2.33 -19.01 10.18
C LYS A 15 -0.83 -18.76 10.25
N CYS A 16 -0.39 -17.50 10.29
CA CYS A 16 1.01 -17.16 10.53
C CYS A 16 1.46 -17.64 11.91
N THR A 17 0.60 -17.49 12.92
CA THR A 17 0.88 -17.97 14.29
C THR A 17 0.96 -19.50 14.38
N ALA A 18 0.15 -20.24 13.62
CA ALA A 18 0.17 -21.70 13.62
C ALA A 18 1.44 -22.32 12.98
N ARG A 19 2.14 -21.60 12.08
CA ARG A 19 3.45 -22.03 11.56
C ARG A 19 4.61 -21.80 12.55
N LYS A 20 4.41 -21.01 13.63
CA LYS A 20 5.47 -20.61 14.59
C LYS A 20 5.99 -21.77 15.46
N SER A 21 5.20 -22.81 15.69
CA SER A 21 5.43 -23.84 16.73
C SER A 21 6.62 -24.82 16.53
N GLN A 22 7.51 -24.65 15.54
CA GLN A 22 8.53 -25.68 15.25
C GLN A 22 9.99 -25.25 15.18
N ARG A 23 10.37 -23.96 15.23
CA ARG A 23 11.77 -23.57 15.02
C ARG A 23 12.19 -22.24 15.69
N SER A 24 12.78 -22.30 16.89
CA SER A 24 14.18 -21.94 17.23
C SER A 24 14.32 -21.09 18.51
N HIS A 25 15.42 -21.33 19.24
CA HIS A 25 15.80 -20.75 20.53
C HIS A 25 16.40 -19.32 20.46
N SER A 26 15.73 -18.37 19.79
CA SER A 26 16.26 -17.00 19.73
C SER A 26 15.18 -15.92 19.61
N ILE A 27 15.56 -14.71 20.07
CA ILE A 27 14.78 -13.47 20.01
C ILE A 27 14.58 -13.12 18.52
N GLY A 28 13.42 -13.50 17.99
CA GLY A 28 13.06 -13.33 16.58
C GLY A 28 11.88 -12.38 16.39
N ALA A 29 11.79 -11.78 15.19
CA ALA A 29 10.59 -11.07 14.77
C ALA A 29 10.06 -11.54 13.39
N ILE A 30 8.76 -11.46 13.11
CA ILE A 30 8.15 -11.85 11.83
C ILE A 30 7.51 -10.64 11.14
N ILE A 31 7.71 -10.50 9.82
CA ILE A 31 6.98 -9.50 9.01
C ILE A 31 5.75 -10.11 8.32
N ILE A 32 4.58 -9.54 8.60
CA ILE A 32 3.29 -9.94 8.03
C ILE A 32 2.80 -8.87 7.05
N ASN A 33 2.56 -9.21 5.78
CA ASN A 33 1.95 -8.32 4.80
C ASN A 33 0.41 -8.43 4.82
N VAL A 34 -0.26 -7.29 5.00
CA VAL A 34 -1.72 -7.19 4.90
C VAL A 34 -2.08 -6.16 3.82
N ALA A 35 -2.85 -6.60 2.83
CA ALA A 35 -3.44 -5.71 1.83
C ALA A 35 -4.79 -5.16 2.34
N ILE A 36 -4.90 -3.84 2.48
CA ILE A 36 -6.16 -3.15 2.80
C ILE A 36 -6.86 -2.86 1.47
N ILE A 37 -8.06 -3.41 1.28
CA ILE A 37 -8.83 -3.30 0.03
C ILE A 37 -10.04 -2.38 0.24
N SER A 38 -10.08 -1.25 -0.46
CA SER A 38 -11.30 -0.44 -0.64
C SER A 38 -11.88 -0.71 -2.03
N SER A 39 -13.12 -1.17 -2.12
CA SER A 39 -13.79 -1.42 -3.41
C SER A 39 -14.55 -0.18 -3.90
N SER A 40 -14.33 0.24 -5.13
CA SER A 40 -15.26 1.10 -5.87
C SER A 40 -15.31 0.68 -7.34
N SER A 41 -16.51 0.67 -7.93
CA SER A 41 -16.75 0.25 -9.32
C SER A 41 -17.83 1.12 -9.94
N VAL A 42 -17.54 1.92 -10.97
CA VAL A 42 -18.50 2.25 -12.06
C VAL A 42 -17.74 2.80 -13.29
N PHE A 43 -18.00 2.28 -14.49
CA PHE A 43 -17.31 2.66 -15.74
C PHE A 43 -18.17 3.46 -16.76
N SER A 44 -19.48 3.63 -16.56
CA SER A 44 -20.33 4.42 -17.49
C SER A 44 -20.55 5.88 -17.06
N THR A 45 -20.20 6.23 -15.81
CA THR A 45 -20.36 7.58 -15.22
C THR A 45 -19.13 8.48 -15.44
N ALA A 46 -17.98 7.90 -15.82
CA ALA A 46 -16.68 8.59 -15.81
C ALA A 46 -16.61 9.81 -16.74
N GLN A 47 -17.12 9.69 -17.98
CA GLN A 47 -17.07 10.78 -18.95
C GLN A 47 -17.89 12.01 -18.51
N MET A 48 -19.03 11.81 -17.85
CA MET A 48 -19.82 12.94 -17.30
C MET A 48 -19.10 13.61 -16.13
N ILE A 49 -18.49 12.82 -15.25
CA ILE A 49 -17.71 13.36 -14.12
C ILE A 49 -16.54 14.19 -14.65
N ILE A 50 -15.80 13.67 -15.64
CA ILE A 50 -14.71 14.40 -16.32
C ILE A 50 -15.20 15.73 -16.89
N HIS A 51 -16.36 15.73 -17.56
CA HIS A 51 -16.94 16.96 -18.10
C HIS A 51 -17.24 17.99 -17.01
N HIS A 52 -17.90 17.59 -15.92
CA HIS A 52 -18.19 18.49 -14.80
C HIS A 52 -16.93 18.97 -14.06
N CYS A 53 -15.91 18.11 -13.91
CA CYS A 53 -14.63 18.52 -13.35
C CYS A 53 -13.94 19.60 -14.22
N ALA A 54 -13.94 19.42 -15.54
CA ALA A 54 -13.39 20.40 -16.47
C ALA A 54 -14.15 21.73 -16.42
N GLU A 55 -15.48 21.68 -16.42
CA GLU A 55 -16.34 22.88 -16.29
C GLU A 55 -16.07 23.61 -14.97
N LEU A 56 -15.97 22.89 -13.85
CA LEU A 56 -15.68 23.48 -12.56
C LEU A 56 -14.32 24.17 -12.52
N ILE A 57 -13.27 23.54 -13.09
CA ILE A 57 -11.92 24.14 -13.17
C ILE A 57 -11.96 25.44 -13.98
N GLN A 58 -12.70 25.48 -15.08
CA GLN A 58 -12.86 26.70 -15.90
C GLN A 58 -13.58 27.82 -15.13
N LEU A 59 -14.66 27.48 -14.40
CA LEU A 59 -15.45 28.46 -13.64
C LEU A 59 -14.64 29.15 -12.54
N VAL A 60 -13.67 28.44 -11.94
CA VAL A 60 -12.83 28.99 -10.86
C VAL A 60 -11.50 29.57 -11.35
N GLU A 61 -11.21 29.57 -12.66
CA GLU A 61 -9.93 30.03 -13.21
C GLU A 61 -9.62 31.49 -12.85
N GLY A 62 -10.65 32.35 -12.79
CA GLY A 62 -10.53 33.75 -12.38
C GLY A 62 -10.51 33.98 -10.86
N GLN A 63 -10.53 32.92 -10.04
CA GLN A 63 -10.62 33.01 -8.58
C GLN A 63 -9.48 32.22 -7.91
N PRO A 64 -8.28 32.83 -7.75
CA PRO A 64 -7.09 32.15 -7.24
C PRO A 64 -7.29 31.50 -5.87
N GLU A 65 -8.07 32.15 -4.99
CA GLU A 65 -8.37 31.65 -3.65
C GLU A 65 -9.10 30.30 -3.66
N LEU A 66 -9.99 30.08 -4.64
CA LEU A 66 -10.68 28.80 -4.79
C LEU A 66 -9.79 27.73 -5.43
N LYS A 67 -8.94 28.13 -6.38
CA LYS A 67 -8.03 27.23 -7.10
C LYS A 67 -7.01 26.57 -6.17
N GLU A 68 -6.53 27.30 -5.17
CA GLU A 68 -5.54 26.81 -4.20
C GLU A 68 -6.15 25.88 -3.12
N THR A 69 -7.46 25.63 -3.15
CA THR A 69 -8.07 24.71 -2.18
C THR A 69 -7.67 23.26 -2.43
N PRO A 70 -7.52 22.42 -1.38
CA PRO A 70 -7.19 21.00 -1.54
C PRO A 70 -8.18 20.22 -2.40
N VAL A 71 -9.45 20.63 -2.38
CA VAL A 71 -10.51 20.05 -3.20
C VAL A 71 -10.23 20.30 -4.69
N MET A 72 -9.91 21.55 -5.06
CA MET A 72 -9.60 21.88 -6.45
C MET A 72 -8.31 21.21 -6.94
N GLN A 73 -7.29 21.10 -6.08
CA GLN A 73 -6.07 20.34 -6.40
C GLN A 73 -6.38 18.85 -6.65
N THR A 74 -7.29 18.26 -5.88
CA THR A 74 -7.72 16.86 -6.07
C THR A 74 -8.49 16.68 -7.38
N ILE A 75 -9.36 17.65 -7.73
CA ILE A 75 -10.12 17.62 -8.98
C ILE A 75 -9.21 17.80 -10.19
N ASP A 76 -8.24 18.72 -10.12
CA ASP A 76 -7.23 18.91 -11.16
C ASP A 76 -6.38 17.65 -11.36
N ARG A 77 -5.91 17.04 -10.27
CA ARG A 77 -5.21 15.75 -10.31
C ARG A 77 -6.08 14.66 -10.96
N PHE A 78 -7.34 14.52 -10.53
CA PHE A 78 -8.26 13.54 -11.09
C PHE A 78 -8.42 13.71 -12.60
N LEU A 79 -8.64 14.93 -13.07
CA LEU A 79 -8.84 15.22 -14.50
C LEU A 79 -7.59 14.85 -15.31
N ASN A 80 -6.41 15.29 -14.86
CA ASN A 80 -5.15 15.03 -15.55
C ASN A 80 -4.77 13.53 -15.56
N GLU A 81 -5.11 12.79 -14.50
CA GLU A 81 -4.81 11.37 -14.39
C GLU A 81 -5.81 10.50 -15.19
N GLN A 82 -7.09 10.85 -15.21
CA GLN A 82 -8.17 10.02 -15.78
C GLN A 82 -8.61 10.42 -17.21
N ALA A 83 -8.19 11.58 -17.71
CA ALA A 83 -8.62 12.07 -19.02
C ALA A 83 -7.47 12.65 -19.85
N THR A 84 -7.69 12.73 -21.17
CA THR A 84 -6.85 13.46 -22.11
C THR A 84 -7.68 14.51 -22.84
N PHE A 85 -7.08 15.64 -23.17
CA PHE A 85 -7.76 16.68 -23.94
C PHE A 85 -7.72 16.34 -25.44
N ASN A 86 -8.89 16.29 -26.08
CA ASN A 86 -9.02 16.09 -27.51
C ASN A 86 -9.20 17.45 -28.20
N GLU A 87 -8.16 17.89 -28.91
CA GLU A 87 -8.17 19.18 -29.63
C GLU A 87 -9.20 19.25 -30.76
N GLN A 88 -9.48 18.14 -31.45
CA GLN A 88 -10.43 18.12 -32.57
C GLN A 88 -11.88 18.32 -32.11
N GLN A 89 -12.20 17.81 -30.92
CA GLN A 89 -13.53 17.91 -30.32
C GLN A 89 -13.62 19.01 -29.26
N ASN A 90 -12.51 19.68 -28.96
CA ASN A 90 -12.37 20.68 -27.91
C ASN A 90 -12.94 20.21 -26.55
N GLN A 91 -12.67 18.97 -26.18
CA GLN A 91 -13.22 18.35 -24.96
C GLN A 91 -12.27 17.35 -24.31
N TRP A 92 -12.42 17.16 -23.00
CA TRP A 92 -11.75 16.12 -22.25
C TRP A 92 -12.41 14.75 -22.48
N ILE A 93 -11.61 13.72 -22.77
CA ILE A 93 -12.06 12.36 -23.02
C ILE A 93 -11.43 11.42 -21.98
N ALA A 94 -12.23 10.52 -21.42
CA ALA A 94 -11.77 9.49 -20.50
C ALA A 94 -10.69 8.61 -21.14
N LYS A 95 -9.60 8.38 -20.41
CA LYS A 95 -8.56 7.42 -20.78
C LYS A 95 -9.10 6.00 -20.71
N GLY A 96 -8.59 5.12 -21.57
CA GLY A 96 -8.84 3.69 -21.44
C GLY A 96 -8.12 3.09 -20.23
N ASP A 97 -8.61 1.94 -19.73
CA ASP A 97 -8.05 1.24 -18.54
C ASP A 97 -6.52 1.06 -18.57
N ARG A 98 -5.94 0.85 -19.75
CA ARG A 98 -4.51 0.58 -19.93
C ARG A 98 -3.64 1.85 -19.90
N GLU A 99 -4.26 3.01 -20.07
CA GLU A 99 -3.60 4.32 -20.06
C GLU A 99 -3.58 4.93 -18.65
N ILE A 100 -4.38 4.39 -17.74
CA ILE A 100 -4.48 4.84 -16.35
C ILE A 100 -3.37 4.18 -15.53
N SER A 101 -2.53 5.01 -14.90
CA SER A 101 -1.45 4.54 -14.03
C SER A 101 -1.99 3.85 -12.77
N SER A 102 -1.25 2.87 -12.26
CA SER A 102 -1.53 2.24 -10.95
C SER A 102 -1.44 3.23 -9.78
N ASN A 103 -0.72 4.34 -9.96
CA ASN A 103 -0.62 5.43 -8.99
C ASN A 103 -1.70 6.53 -9.17
N SER A 104 -2.64 6.33 -10.09
CA SER A 104 -3.73 7.29 -10.27
C SER A 104 -4.65 7.31 -9.05
N LEU A 105 -5.30 8.45 -8.84
CA LEU A 105 -6.26 8.70 -7.79
C LEU A 105 -7.39 7.68 -7.85
N GLN A 106 -7.50 6.87 -6.80
CA GLN A 106 -8.54 5.84 -6.70
C GLN A 106 -9.76 6.31 -5.88
N SER A 107 -9.58 7.31 -5.02
CA SER A 107 -10.63 7.85 -4.15
C SER A 107 -10.40 9.34 -3.91
N ALA A 108 -11.46 10.14 -4.02
CA ALA A 108 -11.40 11.57 -3.67
C ALA A 108 -11.26 11.82 -2.16
N HIS A 109 -11.63 10.85 -1.33
CA HIS A 109 -11.50 10.94 0.13
C HIS A 109 -10.17 10.42 0.66
N ASP A 110 -9.44 9.66 -0.17
CA ASP A 110 -8.21 8.98 0.22
C ASP A 110 -7.24 9.01 -0.97
N THR A 111 -6.49 10.10 -1.06
CA THR A 111 -5.68 10.43 -2.25
C THR A 111 -4.39 9.63 -2.37
N ASP A 112 -3.99 8.95 -1.30
CA ASP A 112 -2.73 8.20 -1.23
C ASP A 112 -2.96 6.70 -1.48
N ALA A 113 -4.22 6.26 -1.56
CA ALA A 113 -4.59 4.90 -1.93
C ALA A 113 -4.27 4.62 -3.41
N THR A 114 -3.54 3.54 -3.67
CA THR A 114 -3.11 3.15 -5.03
C THR A 114 -3.77 1.86 -5.51
N TYR A 115 -3.64 1.58 -6.80
CA TYR A 115 -4.12 0.36 -7.43
C TYR A 115 -3.00 -0.65 -7.67
N ARG A 116 -3.29 -1.93 -7.44
CA ARG A 116 -2.39 -3.05 -7.77
C ARG A 116 -3.16 -4.24 -8.33
N ASN A 117 -2.63 -4.82 -9.41
CA ASN A 117 -3.09 -6.11 -9.93
C ASN A 117 -2.07 -7.20 -9.56
N LYS A 118 -2.45 -8.15 -8.69
CA LYS A 118 -1.58 -9.25 -8.25
C LYS A 118 -2.32 -10.56 -8.43
N GLY A 119 -1.75 -11.49 -9.20
CA GLY A 119 -2.37 -12.81 -9.45
C GLY A 119 -3.75 -12.72 -10.13
N GLY A 120 -3.96 -11.72 -10.99
CA GLY A 120 -5.24 -11.47 -11.67
C GLY A 120 -6.31 -10.82 -10.80
N LYS A 121 -6.01 -10.54 -9.52
CA LYS A 121 -6.92 -9.84 -8.61
C LYS A 121 -6.54 -8.37 -8.50
N LYS A 122 -7.55 -7.52 -8.62
CA LYS A 122 -7.46 -6.07 -8.48
C LYS A 122 -7.59 -5.68 -7.01
N HIS A 123 -6.68 -4.85 -6.53
CA HIS A 123 -6.63 -4.33 -5.17
C HIS A 123 -6.46 -2.82 -5.21
N VAL A 124 -7.18 -2.10 -4.35
CA VAL A 124 -7.06 -0.65 -4.17
C VAL A 124 -6.87 -0.38 -2.69
N GLY A 125 -5.88 0.42 -2.33
CA GLY A 125 -5.57 0.78 -0.94
C GLY A 125 -4.08 0.70 -0.63
N TYR A 126 -3.75 0.16 0.54
CA TYR A 126 -2.42 0.19 1.12
C TYR A 126 -1.83 -1.21 1.34
N ALA A 127 -0.50 -1.27 1.41
CA ALA A 127 0.25 -2.36 1.98
C ALA A 127 0.61 -2.02 3.43
N LEU A 128 0.33 -2.94 4.35
CA LEU A 128 0.72 -2.86 5.76
C LEU A 128 1.69 -3.98 6.07
N ASN A 129 2.86 -3.63 6.59
CA ASN A 129 3.82 -4.56 7.16
C ASN A 129 3.77 -4.46 8.68
N LEU A 130 3.64 -5.60 9.36
CA LEU A 130 3.68 -5.69 10.81
C LEU A 130 4.88 -6.52 11.22
N THR A 131 5.68 -6.03 12.16
CA THR A 131 6.74 -6.80 12.81
C THR A 131 6.26 -7.21 14.20
N GLU A 132 6.27 -8.50 14.49
CA GLU A 132 5.91 -9.04 15.82
C GLU A 132 7.05 -9.85 16.40
N THR A 133 7.16 -9.92 17.73
CA THR A 133 8.04 -10.91 18.38
C THR A 133 7.56 -12.32 18.05
N CYS A 134 8.48 -13.29 17.97
CA CYS A 134 8.13 -14.68 17.66
C CYS A 134 8.99 -15.74 18.36
N ALA A 135 9.72 -15.39 19.43
CA ALA A 135 10.57 -16.33 20.15
C ALA A 135 9.73 -17.42 20.85
N ASP A 136 10.14 -18.69 20.74
CA ASP A 136 9.41 -19.83 21.31
C ASP A 136 9.27 -19.76 22.84
N ASP A 137 10.25 -19.16 23.51
CA ASP A 137 10.29 -18.95 24.96
C ASP A 137 9.55 -17.68 25.41
N ASN A 138 9.02 -16.89 24.47
CA ASN A 138 8.26 -15.69 24.78
C ASN A 138 6.76 -16.04 24.94
N PRO A 139 6.22 -15.99 26.19
CA PRO A 139 4.83 -16.35 26.45
C PRO A 139 3.82 -15.33 25.87
N VAL A 140 4.27 -14.13 25.48
CA VAL A 140 3.41 -13.06 24.95
C VAL A 140 4.04 -12.44 23.71
N GLN A 141 3.47 -12.73 22.54
CA GLN A 141 3.92 -12.11 21.30
C GLN A 141 3.27 -10.74 21.10
N VAL A 142 4.09 -9.73 20.76
CA VAL A 142 3.65 -8.33 20.61
C VAL A 142 4.11 -7.77 19.27
N VAL A 143 3.29 -6.91 18.67
CA VAL A 143 3.69 -6.12 17.51
C VAL A 143 4.64 -5.02 17.98
N THR A 144 5.86 -5.01 17.44
CA THR A 144 6.92 -4.06 17.82
C THR A 144 7.13 -2.95 16.79
N HIS A 145 6.70 -3.16 15.55
CA HIS A 145 6.80 -2.17 14.48
C HIS A 145 5.69 -2.37 13.46
N PHE A 146 5.28 -1.28 12.81
CA PHE A 146 4.40 -1.35 11.65
C PHE A 146 4.82 -0.29 10.62
N ASP A 147 4.57 -0.59 9.36
CA ASP A 147 4.83 0.31 8.25
C ASP A 147 3.68 0.25 7.24
N VAL A 148 3.23 1.41 6.78
CA VAL A 148 2.12 1.55 5.85
C VAL A 148 2.63 2.27 4.62
N ALA A 149 2.43 1.66 3.46
CA ALA A 149 2.84 2.21 2.18
C ALA A 149 1.72 2.05 1.13
N PRO A 150 1.74 2.81 0.03
CA PRO A 150 0.93 2.51 -1.14
C PRO A 150 1.01 1.03 -1.51
N ASN A 151 -0.10 0.41 -1.90
CA ASN A 151 -0.09 -1.03 -2.19
C ASN A 151 0.81 -1.42 -3.38
N MET A 152 1.22 -0.46 -4.21
CA MET A 152 2.19 -0.65 -5.29
C MET A 152 3.64 -0.80 -4.79
N THR A 153 3.93 -0.38 -3.56
CA THR A 153 5.25 -0.52 -2.93
C THR A 153 5.59 -2.00 -2.78
N SER A 154 6.85 -2.35 -3.07
CA SER A 154 7.31 -3.73 -2.97
C SER A 154 7.64 -4.11 -1.52
N ASP A 155 7.51 -5.40 -1.20
CA ASP A 155 7.85 -5.94 0.12
C ASP A 155 9.32 -5.62 0.50
N VAL A 156 10.23 -5.73 -0.47
CA VAL A 156 11.65 -5.37 -0.35
C VAL A 156 11.85 -3.89 0.00
N GLU A 157 11.10 -3.00 -0.63
CA GLU A 157 11.22 -1.56 -0.41
C GLU A 157 10.77 -1.17 0.99
N MET A 158 9.60 -1.66 1.42
CA MET A 158 9.09 -1.45 2.79
C MET A 158 10.05 -2.01 3.84
N LEU A 159 10.61 -3.21 3.63
CA LEU A 159 11.62 -3.75 4.53
C LEU A 159 12.87 -2.88 4.57
N ASN A 160 13.39 -2.44 3.43
CA ASN A 160 14.56 -1.57 3.39
C ASN A 160 14.37 -0.26 4.17
N GLN A 161 13.15 0.29 4.16
CA GLN A 161 12.78 1.48 4.93
C GLN A 161 12.66 1.17 6.43
N SER A 162 12.11 0.01 6.79
CA SER A 162 11.90 -0.40 8.18
C SER A 162 13.12 -1.01 8.87
N LEU A 163 14.09 -1.53 8.11
CA LEU A 163 15.30 -2.23 8.61
C LEU A 163 16.07 -1.44 9.69
N PRO A 164 16.36 -0.13 9.53
CA PRO A 164 17.06 0.63 10.56
C PRO A 164 16.32 0.66 11.90
N THR A 165 15.00 0.83 11.85
CA THR A 165 14.14 0.84 13.06
C THR A 165 14.13 -0.52 13.73
N ILE A 166 13.99 -1.59 12.95
CA ILE A 166 13.96 -2.98 13.44
C ILE A 166 15.32 -3.36 14.04
N ALA A 167 16.44 -3.02 13.38
CA ALA A 167 17.78 -3.29 13.90
C ALA A 167 18.05 -2.58 15.23
N GLY A 168 17.48 -1.38 15.43
CA GLY A 168 17.54 -0.64 16.70
C GLY A 168 16.92 -1.38 17.90
N GLN A 169 16.07 -2.38 17.66
CA GLN A 169 15.43 -3.19 18.71
C GLN A 169 16.34 -4.28 19.30
N ARG A 170 17.61 -4.37 18.85
CA ARG A 170 18.61 -5.34 19.33
C ARG A 170 18.19 -6.81 19.17
N ILE A 171 17.38 -7.10 18.15
CA ILE A 171 17.05 -8.47 17.75
C ILE A 171 18.17 -9.05 16.89
N LYS A 172 18.36 -10.38 16.95
CA LYS A 172 19.38 -11.07 16.14
C LYS A 172 18.79 -11.63 14.85
N ASP A 173 17.57 -12.16 14.93
CA ASP A 173 16.92 -12.87 13.84
C ASP A 173 15.64 -12.13 13.40
N LEU A 174 15.49 -11.90 12.10
CA LEU A 174 14.28 -11.36 11.48
C LEU A 174 13.75 -12.37 10.46
N TYR A 175 12.61 -12.98 10.75
CA TYR A 175 11.95 -13.94 9.88
C TYR A 175 11.05 -13.21 8.87
N THR A 176 11.22 -13.51 7.59
CA THR A 176 10.47 -12.85 6.51
C THR A 176 9.99 -13.85 5.46
N ASP A 177 8.91 -13.50 4.77
CA ASP A 177 8.44 -14.26 3.60
C ASP A 177 9.40 -14.09 2.40
N GLY A 178 9.30 -15.00 1.42
CA GLY A 178 10.11 -14.97 0.19
C GLY A 178 10.06 -13.64 -0.60
N GLY A 179 8.99 -12.85 -0.45
CA GLY A 179 8.84 -11.55 -1.10
C GLY A 179 9.82 -10.47 -0.62
N TYR A 180 10.45 -10.66 0.53
CA TYR A 180 11.34 -9.69 1.17
C TYR A 180 12.82 -9.85 0.79
N TYR A 181 13.15 -10.88 0.00
CA TYR A 181 14.53 -11.15 -0.39
C TYR A 181 15.01 -10.19 -1.49
N SER A 182 16.17 -9.56 -1.27
CA SER A 182 16.91 -8.87 -2.33
C SER A 182 18.41 -8.78 -2.03
N PRO A 183 19.29 -8.60 -3.04
CA PRO A 183 20.72 -8.40 -2.81
C PRO A 183 21.03 -7.23 -1.88
N ASP A 184 20.22 -6.17 -1.90
CA ASP A 184 20.44 -4.99 -1.06
C ASP A 184 20.01 -5.21 0.39
N VAL A 185 18.91 -5.94 0.62
CA VAL A 185 18.55 -6.42 1.96
C VAL A 185 19.69 -7.28 2.55
N VAL A 186 20.28 -8.15 1.72
CA VAL A 186 21.41 -9.00 2.13
C VAL A 186 22.67 -8.21 2.49
N LYS A 187 22.90 -7.05 1.87
CA LYS A 187 24.01 -6.16 2.25
C LYS A 187 23.70 -5.42 3.56
N ARG A 188 22.49 -4.86 3.69
CA ARG A 188 22.08 -4.08 4.86
C ARG A 188 22.04 -4.91 6.14
N GLN A 189 21.57 -6.15 6.07
CA GLN A 189 21.53 -7.05 7.23
C GLN A 189 22.93 -7.25 7.83
N LYS A 190 23.99 -7.34 7.00
CA LYS A 190 25.38 -7.47 7.46
C LYS A 190 25.90 -6.22 8.17
N ILE A 191 25.57 -5.04 7.63
CA ILE A 191 25.96 -3.75 8.22
C ILE A 191 25.30 -3.55 9.58
N MET A 192 24.07 -4.04 9.73
CA MET A 192 23.24 -3.85 10.91
C MET A 192 23.35 -5.01 11.93
N GLU A 193 24.23 -5.98 11.70
CA GLU A 193 24.39 -7.19 12.52
C GLU A 193 23.07 -7.94 12.78
N LEU A 194 22.18 -7.93 11.78
CA LEU A 194 20.86 -8.57 11.79
C LEU A 194 20.85 -9.73 10.80
N GLN A 195 20.26 -10.87 11.16
CA GLN A 195 20.10 -12.01 10.26
C GLN A 195 18.65 -12.11 9.76
N CYS A 196 18.43 -11.87 8.46
CA CYS A 196 17.13 -12.11 7.84
C CYS A 196 16.99 -13.57 7.40
N ILE A 197 15.99 -14.28 7.93
CA ILE A 197 15.75 -15.71 7.70
C ILE A 197 14.44 -15.87 6.91
N LEU A 198 14.51 -16.54 5.76
CA LEU A 198 13.32 -16.81 4.96
C LEU A 198 12.46 -17.93 5.58
N GLN A 199 11.19 -17.65 5.83
CA GLN A 199 10.19 -18.67 6.17
C GLN A 199 9.68 -19.32 4.88
N ILE A 200 10.06 -20.59 4.69
CA ILE A 200 9.63 -21.45 3.56
C ILE A 200 8.53 -22.39 4.06
#